data_AF-A0A3C0FJB6-F1
#
_entry.id   AF-A0A3C0FJB6-F1
#
_cell.length_a   1.000
_cell.length_b   1.000
_cell.length_c   1.000
_cell.angle_alpha   90.00
_cell.angle_beta   90.00
_cell.angle_gamma   90.00
#
_symmetry.space_group_name_H-M   'P 1'
#
loop_
_entity.id
_entity.type
_entity.pdbx_description
1 polymer ?
#
loop_
_entity_poly.entity_id
_entity_poly.type
_entity_poly.pdbx_seq_one_letter_code
_entity_poly.pdbx_strand_id
1 'polypeptide(L)' 'LCQEFNREANTLCSKANDIELTNCGMELKVIIDQLREQVQNVE' A
#
# COMPACT_ATOMS: atom_id res chain seq x y z
N LEU A 1 -12.23 -0.47 1.19
CA LEU A 1 -11.13 -0.56 2.18
C LEU A 1 -9.75 -0.57 1.52
N CYS A 2 -9.45 -1.51 0.61
CA CYS A 2 -8.14 -1.54 -0.08
C CYS A 2 -7.81 -0.24 -0.84
N GLN A 3 -8.82 0.42 -1.43
CA GLN A 3 -8.63 1.71 -2.10
C GLN A 3 -8.19 2.82 -1.14
N GLU A 4 -8.79 2.91 0.05
CA GLU A 4 -8.38 3.91 1.06
C GLU A 4 -6.98 3.61 1.61
N PHE A 5 -6.62 2.34 1.83
CA PHE A 5 -5.25 1.98 2.19
C PHE A 5 -4.23 2.35 1.11
N ASN A 6 -4.56 2.13 -0.16
CA ASN A 6 -3.68 2.53 -1.27
C ASN A 6 -3.52 4.07 -1.31
N ARG A 7 -4.57 4.83 -1.01
CA ARG A 7 -4.51 6.30 -0.92
C ARG A 7 -3.61 6.77 0.22
N GLU A 8 -3.71 6.14 1.39
CA GLU A 8 -2.88 6.43 2.55
C GLU A 8 -1.40 6.11 2.27
N ALA A 9 -1.13 4.94 1.70
CA ALA A 9 0.24 4.53 1.33
C ALA A 9 0.89 5.48 0.32
N ASN A 10 0.14 5.98 -0.66
CA ASN A 10 0.64 6.99 -1.60
C ASN A 10 0.93 8.34 -0.90
N THR A 11 0.09 8.74 0.06
CA THR A 11 0.33 9.95 0.86
C THR A 11 1.58 9.81 1.71
N LEU A 12 1.81 8.63 2.30
CA LEU A 12 3.00 8.30 3.06
C LEU A 12 4.26 8.37 2.17
N CYS A 13 4.27 7.67 1.03
CA CYS A 13 5.43 7.67 0.13
C CYS A 13 5.72 9.06 -0.46
N SER A 14 4.70 9.84 -0.80
CA SER A 14 4.89 11.19 -1.39
C SER A 14 5.46 12.23 -0.41
N LYS A 15 5.42 11.94 0.90
CA LYS A 15 5.92 12.81 1.97
C LYS A 15 7.07 12.20 2.76
N ALA A 16 7.52 10.99 2.42
CA ALA A 16 8.62 10.32 3.08
C ALA A 16 9.94 11.01 2.69
N ASN A 17 10.63 11.57 3.68
CA ASN A 17 11.98 12.14 3.50
C ASN A 17 13.08 11.10 3.73
N ASP A 18 12.71 9.95 4.28
CA ASP A 18 13.62 8.85 4.59
C ASP A 18 13.46 7.72 3.56
N ILE A 19 14.60 7.15 3.13
CA ILE A 19 14.63 6.13 2.09
C ILE A 19 14.09 4.78 2.59
N GLU A 20 14.35 4.42 3.83
CA GLU A 20 13.82 3.20 4.44
C GLU A 20 12.30 3.32 4.62
N LEU A 21 11.82 4.50 5.01
CA LEU A 21 10.38 4.78 5.11
C LEU A 21 9.70 4.71 3.74
N THR A 22 10.35 5.20 2.68
CA THR A 22 9.84 5.09 1.30
C THR A 22 9.74 3.63 0.87
N ASN A 23 10.77 2.83 1.15
CA ASN A 23 10.78 1.40 0.83
C ASN A 23 9.69 0.64 1.58
N CYS A 24 9.52 0.91 2.88
CA CYS A 24 8.44 0.35 3.69
C CYS A 24 7.06 0.70 3.10
N GLY A 25 6.86 1.93 2.64
CA GLY A 25 5.62 2.34 1.96
C GLY A 25 5.39 1.62 0.63
N MET A 26 6.46 1.32 -0.11
CA MET A 26 6.37 0.52 -1.34
C MET A 26 6.01 -0.94 -1.07
N GLU A 27 6.59 -1.56 -0.03
CA GLU A 27 6.23 -2.91 0.42
C GLU A 27 4.77 -2.97 0.88
N LEU A 28 4.31 -1.96 1.61
CA LEU A 28 2.91 -1.84 2.03
C LEU A 28 1.95 -1.84 0.83
N LYS A 29 2.30 -1.14 -0.26
CA LYS A 29 1.48 -1.14 -1.48
C LYS A 29 1.37 -2.53 -2.11
N VAL A 30 2.45 -3.30 -2.11
CA VAL A 30 2.44 -4.70 -2.58
C VAL A 30 1.48 -5.54 -1.74
N ILE A 31 1.51 -5.40 -0.41
CA ILE A 31 0.61 -6.13 0.48
C ILE A 31 -0.86 -5.73 0.26
N ILE A 32 -1.15 -4.44 0.05
CA ILE A 32 -2.51 -3.96 -0.22
C ILE A 32 -3.05 -4.53 -1.55
N ASP A 33 -2.20 -4.63 -2.56
CA ASP A 33 -2.59 -5.21 -3.86
C ASP A 33 -2.87 -6.72 -3.73
N GLN A 34 -2.03 -7.45 -3.00
CA GLN A 34 -2.28 -8.86 -2.67
C GLN A 34 -3.57 -9.05 -1.87
N LEU A 35 -3.84 -8.19 -0.90
CA LEU A 35 -5.10 -8.19 -0.13
C LEU A 35 -6.29 -7.98 -1.06
N ARG A 36 -6.18 -7.05 -2.01
CA ARG A 36 -7.25 -6.79 -2.99
C ARG A 36 -7.51 -8.01 -3.86
N GLU A 37 -6.46 -8.66 -4.35
CA GLU A 37 -6.56 -9.88 -5.15
C GLU A 37 -7.18 -11.04 -4.33
N GLN A 38 -6.76 -11.23 -3.09
CA GLN A 38 -7.34 -12.23 -2.18
C GLN A 38 -8.84 -12.02 -1.99
N VAL A 39 -9.29 -10.79 -1.74
CA VAL A 39 -10.72 -10.50 -1.59
C VAL A 39 -11.49 -10.84 -2.87
N GLN A 40 -10.94 -10.54 -4.04
CA GLN A 40 -11.58 -10.85 -5.33
C GLN A 40 -11.64 -12.36 -5.62
N ASN A 41 -10.68 -13.14 -5.12
CA ASN A 41 -10.63 -14.60 -5.34
C ASN A 41 -11.53 -15.41 -4.38
N VAL A 42 -12.09 -14.76 -3.35
CA VAL A 42 -12.97 -15.41 -2.35
C VAL A 42 -14.46 -15.16 -2.67
N GLU A 43 -14.76 -14.29 -3.65
CA GLU A 43 -16.09 -14.13 -4.28
C GLU A 43 -16.36 -15.24 -5.30
#